data_AF-A0A537WT49-F1
#
_entry.id   AF-A0A537WT49-F1
#
_cell.length_a   1.000
_cell.length_b   1.000
_cell.length_c   1.000
_cell.angle_alpha   90.00
_cell.angle_beta   90.00
_cell.angle_gamma   90.00
#
_symmetry.space_group_name_H-M   'P 1'
#
loop_
_entity.id
_entity.type
_entity.pdbx_description
1 polymer ?
#
loop_
_entity_poly.entity_id
_entity_poly.type
_entity_poly.pdbx_seq_one_letter_code
_entity_poly.pdbx_strand_id
1 'polypeptide(L)'
;MNDRAAEASTGDARTRRETESGIEIKPVYTADDSPDALELPGEFPFTRGPYRDMYRGRPWTIRQYAGFASAEETNQRFRYLLERGQTGLSVAFDLPTQLGYDSDDPRSVGEVGRTGVAIDSIADMELLFDGIPLGEASTSMTINAPASLL
;
A
#
# COMPACT_ATOMS: atom_id res chain seq x y z
N MET A 1 -28.06 55.98 -14.57
CA MET A 1 -28.83 55.26 -13.55
C MET A 1 -29.37 53.98 -14.17
N ASN A 2 -28.59 52.91 -14.05
CA ASN A 2 -28.97 51.52 -13.78
C ASN A 2 -27.92 50.57 -14.33
N ASP A 3 -26.89 50.36 -13.50
CA ASP A 3 -26.18 49.11 -13.38
C ASP A 3 -27.20 47.97 -13.25
N ARG A 4 -27.20 47.04 -14.22
CA ARG A 4 -27.73 45.70 -13.99
C ARG A 4 -26.54 44.82 -13.65
N ALA A 5 -26.23 44.77 -12.35
CA ALA A 5 -25.46 43.69 -11.78
C ALA A 5 -26.13 42.36 -12.18
N ALA A 6 -25.36 41.48 -12.80
CA ALA A 6 -25.77 40.11 -13.04
C ALA A 6 -25.91 39.43 -11.67
N GLU A 7 -27.16 39.21 -11.27
CA GLU A 7 -27.49 38.43 -10.08
C GLU A 7 -26.92 37.02 -10.23
N ALA A 8 -25.92 36.70 -9.41
CA ALA A 8 -25.42 35.34 -9.26
C ALA A 8 -26.58 34.47 -8.78
N SER A 9 -27.01 33.55 -9.66
CA SER A 9 -28.02 32.55 -9.35
C SER A 9 -27.59 31.76 -8.12
N THR A 10 -28.36 31.89 -7.05
CA THR A 10 -28.28 31.08 -5.83
C THR A 10 -28.46 29.61 -6.23
N GLY A 11 -27.36 28.86 -6.31
CA GLY A 11 -27.37 27.44 -6.65
C GLY A 11 -28.24 26.64 -5.68
N ASP A 12 -29.14 25.83 -6.22
CA ASP A 12 -30.02 24.94 -5.48
C ASP A 12 -29.19 23.99 -4.58
N ALA A 13 -29.45 23.98 -3.27
CA ALA A 13 -28.79 23.11 -2.30
C ALA A 13 -28.86 21.61 -2.66
N ARG A 14 -29.76 21.23 -3.59
CA ARG A 14 -29.87 19.87 -4.15
C ARG A 14 -28.78 19.50 -5.15
N THR A 15 -27.87 20.41 -5.52
CA THR A 15 -26.81 20.17 -6.51
C THR A 15 -25.38 20.19 -5.93
N ARG A 16 -25.23 20.47 -4.64
CA ARG A 16 -23.92 20.49 -3.97
C ARG A 16 -23.40 19.06 -3.80
N ARG A 17 -22.24 18.77 -4.39
CA ARG A 17 -21.51 17.52 -4.20
C ARG A 17 -20.31 17.75 -3.30
N GLU A 18 -20.07 16.83 -2.37
CA GLU A 18 -18.89 16.83 -1.52
C GLU A 18 -18.21 15.46 -1.61
N THR A 19 -16.89 15.46 -1.50
CA THR A 19 -16.11 14.24 -1.23
C THR A 19 -16.40 13.73 0.19
N GLU A 20 -16.02 12.49 0.48
CA GLU A 20 -16.09 11.93 1.85
C GLU A 20 -15.23 12.72 2.86
N SER A 21 -14.26 13.51 2.39
CA SER A 21 -13.44 14.41 3.21
C SER A 21 -14.05 15.81 3.40
N GLY A 22 -15.29 16.04 2.95
CA GLY A 22 -15.98 17.33 3.09
C GLY A 22 -15.52 18.42 2.11
N ILE A 23 -14.71 18.07 1.11
CA ILE A 23 -14.29 19.01 0.06
C ILE A 23 -15.42 19.13 -0.96
N GLU A 24 -15.88 20.36 -1.20
CA GLU A 24 -16.89 20.66 -2.21
C GLU A 24 -16.35 20.44 -3.63
N ILE A 25 -17.15 19.75 -4.45
CA ILE A 25 -16.89 19.49 -5.85
C ILE A 25 -17.75 20.43 -6.68
N LYS A 26 -17.12 21.42 -7.31
CA LYS A 26 -17.80 22.35 -8.22
C LYS A 26 -18.31 21.58 -9.45
N PRO A 27 -19.46 21.98 -10.04
CA PRO A 27 -19.97 21.34 -11.26
C PRO A 27 -19.01 21.46 -12.46
N VAL A 28 -18.24 22.54 -12.54
CA VAL A 28 -17.23 22.82 -13.56
C VAL A 28 -16.04 23.51 -12.89
N TYR A 29 -14.83 23.12 -13.28
CA TYR A 29 -13.58 23.79 -12.91
C TYR A 29 -13.02 24.50 -14.16
N THR A 30 -12.47 25.69 -13.96
CA THR A 30 -11.93 26.56 -15.01
C THR A 30 -10.46 26.88 -14.71
N ALA A 31 -9.82 27.67 -15.59
CA ALA A 31 -8.45 28.14 -15.35
C ALA A 31 -8.32 28.94 -14.04
N ASP A 32 -9.39 29.62 -13.61
CA ASP A 32 -9.42 30.40 -12.37
C ASP A 32 -9.38 29.52 -11.10
N ASP A 33 -9.58 28.21 -11.24
CA ASP A 33 -9.51 27.23 -10.16
C ASP A 33 -8.15 26.51 -10.07
N SER A 34 -7.25 26.75 -11.03
CA SER A 34 -5.92 26.14 -11.08
C SER A 34 -4.91 26.93 -10.24
N PRO A 35 -3.93 26.28 -9.59
CA PRO A 35 -2.80 26.99 -8.99
C PRO A 35 -1.98 27.73 -10.06
N ASP A 36 -1.41 28.88 -9.69
CA ASP A 36 -0.65 29.76 -10.61
C ASP A 36 0.64 29.10 -11.14
N ALA A 37 1.34 28.33 -10.30
CA ALA A 37 2.57 27.63 -10.66
C ALA A 37 2.76 26.36 -9.82
N LEU A 38 3.32 25.32 -10.43
CA LEU A 38 3.73 24.07 -9.78
C LEU A 38 5.22 23.84 -10.03
N GLU A 39 5.88 23.18 -9.09
CA GLU A 39 7.30 22.81 -9.16
C GLU A 39 7.60 21.75 -10.24
N LEU A 40 8.87 21.46 -10.49
CA LEU A 40 9.27 20.32 -11.32
C LEU A 40 9.29 19.02 -10.49
N PRO A 41 9.05 17.84 -11.10
CA PRO A 41 9.16 16.57 -10.38
C PRO A 41 10.57 16.38 -9.79
N GLY A 42 10.65 15.86 -8.57
CA GLY A 42 11.91 15.71 -7.84
C GLY A 42 12.41 17.00 -7.18
N GLU A 43 11.62 18.06 -7.15
CA GLU A 43 11.89 19.29 -6.40
C GLU A 43 10.84 19.49 -5.29
N PHE A 44 11.25 20.08 -4.17
CA PHE A 44 10.33 20.40 -3.08
C PHE A 44 9.24 21.37 -3.59
N PRO A 45 7.94 21.19 -3.26
CA PRO A 45 7.37 20.28 -2.26
C PRO A 45 6.95 18.89 -2.79
N PHE A 46 7.38 18.48 -3.98
CA PHE A 46 7.16 17.17 -4.58
C PHE A 46 5.71 16.83 -4.94
N THR A 47 4.83 17.83 -5.09
CA THR A 47 3.46 17.69 -5.61
C THR A 47 3.41 16.88 -6.90
N ARG A 48 4.39 17.08 -7.79
CA ARG A 48 4.50 16.39 -9.09
C ARG A 48 5.30 15.09 -9.06
N GLY A 49 5.72 14.64 -7.88
CA GLY A 49 6.40 13.38 -7.66
C GLY A 49 7.80 13.52 -7.06
N PRO A 50 8.28 12.51 -6.31
CA PRO A 50 9.54 12.57 -5.58
C PRO A 50 10.79 12.40 -6.44
N TYR A 51 10.67 11.92 -7.69
CA TYR A 51 11.80 11.66 -8.58
C TYR A 51 11.67 12.43 -9.89
N ARG A 52 12.78 12.93 -10.44
CA ARG A 52 12.77 13.72 -11.69
C ARG A 52 12.17 12.98 -12.88
N ASP A 53 12.57 11.73 -13.08
CA ASP A 53 12.17 10.92 -14.24
C ASP A 53 10.92 10.05 -13.97
N MET A 54 10.47 9.97 -12.71
CA MET A 54 9.36 9.13 -12.26
C MET A 54 9.35 7.75 -12.97
N TYR A 55 8.22 7.36 -13.54
CA TYR A 55 8.01 6.08 -14.19
C TYR A 55 8.63 5.97 -15.59
N ARG A 56 9.20 7.06 -16.14
CA ARG A 56 10.04 7.00 -17.34
C ARG A 56 11.43 6.46 -17.01
N GLY A 57 11.93 6.72 -15.80
CA GLY A 57 13.19 6.18 -15.29
C GLY A 57 13.02 4.77 -14.73
N ARG A 58 12.10 4.59 -13.77
CA ARG A 58 11.78 3.28 -13.19
C ARG A 58 10.29 3.19 -12.88
N PRO A 59 9.56 2.17 -13.42
CA PRO A 59 8.18 1.92 -13.04
C PRO A 59 8.02 1.69 -11.54
N TRP A 60 6.80 1.83 -11.02
CA TRP A 60 6.53 1.47 -9.64
C TRP A 60 6.75 -0.05 -9.43
N THR A 61 7.16 -0.43 -8.22
CA THR A 61 7.32 -1.84 -7.85
C THR A 61 5.95 -2.51 -7.81
N ILE A 62 5.76 -3.56 -8.62
CA ILE A 62 4.62 -4.46 -8.45
C ILE A 62 4.94 -5.37 -7.27
N ARG A 63 4.21 -5.20 -6.17
CA ARG A 63 4.39 -5.95 -4.93
C ARG A 63 3.04 -6.50 -4.47
N GLN A 64 2.81 -7.78 -4.71
CA GLN A 64 1.62 -8.45 -4.19
C GLN A 64 1.83 -8.87 -2.74
N TYR A 65 0.80 -8.60 -1.95
CA TYR A 65 0.68 -9.07 -0.59
C TYR A 65 0.30 -10.55 -0.59
N ALA A 66 1.16 -11.39 -0.02
CA ALA A 66 1.01 -12.82 -0.03
C ALA A 66 1.58 -13.45 1.25
N GLY A 67 0.92 -14.52 1.68
CA GLY A 67 1.20 -15.25 2.91
C GLY A 67 -0.08 -15.97 3.29
N PHE A 68 -0.05 -17.29 3.34
CA PHE A 68 -1.18 -18.12 3.75
C PHE A 68 -0.67 -19.50 4.12
N ALA A 69 -1.22 -20.08 5.19
CA ALA A 69 -0.88 -21.41 5.67
C ALA A 69 0.60 -21.54 6.07
N SER A 70 1.32 -22.56 5.60
CA SER A 70 2.70 -22.82 6.04
C SER A 70 3.76 -21.93 5.36
N ALA A 71 4.97 -21.93 5.93
CA ALA A 71 6.13 -21.26 5.34
C ALA A 71 6.47 -21.83 3.95
N GLU A 72 6.38 -23.14 3.75
CA GLU A 72 6.64 -23.80 2.48
C GLU A 72 5.57 -23.48 1.42
N GLU A 73 4.29 -23.47 1.80
CA GLU A 73 3.21 -23.09 0.89
C GLU A 73 3.33 -21.62 0.46
N THR A 74 3.70 -20.75 1.40
CA THR A 74 3.98 -19.35 1.10
C THR A 74 5.24 -19.19 0.23
N ASN A 75 6.30 -19.97 0.47
CA ASN A 75 7.49 -19.99 -0.38
C ASN A 75 7.17 -20.39 -1.83
N GLN A 76 6.38 -21.45 -2.02
CA GLN A 76 5.92 -21.86 -3.35
C GLN A 76 5.14 -20.74 -4.04
N ARG A 77 4.30 -20.02 -3.29
CA ARG A 77 3.59 -18.84 -3.80
C ARG A 77 4.56 -17.72 -4.18
N PHE A 78 5.58 -17.43 -3.39
CA PHE A 78 6.60 -16.42 -3.72
C PHE A 78 7.37 -16.77 -4.99
N ARG A 79 7.83 -18.01 -5.14
CA ARG A 79 8.50 -18.48 -6.36
C ARG A 79 7.60 -18.30 -7.59
N TYR A 80 6.35 -18.72 -7.50
CA TYR A 80 5.34 -18.50 -8.56
C TYR A 80 5.20 -17.01 -8.94
N LEU A 81 5.15 -16.12 -7.95
CA LEU A 81 5.00 -14.68 -8.20
C LEU A 81 6.24 -14.08 -8.86
N LEU A 82 7.44 -14.46 -8.42
CA LEU A 82 8.70 -14.02 -9.03
C LEU A 82 8.84 -14.50 -10.47
N GLU A 83 8.48 -15.75 -10.76
CA GLU A 83 8.45 -16.31 -12.12
C GLU A 83 7.50 -15.54 -13.06
N ARG A 84 6.47 -14.88 -12.50
CA ARG A 84 5.52 -14.05 -13.24
C ARG A 84 5.93 -12.57 -13.33
N GLY A 85 7.17 -12.24 -12.97
CA GLY A 85 7.75 -10.91 -13.13
C GLY A 85 7.49 -9.96 -11.95
N GLN A 86 7.04 -10.47 -10.81
CA GLN A 86 6.99 -9.67 -9.58
C GLN A 86 8.43 -9.37 -9.12
N THR A 87 8.70 -8.11 -8.75
CA THR A 87 10.06 -7.65 -8.39
C THR A 87 10.21 -7.36 -6.89
N GLY A 88 9.13 -7.45 -6.12
CA GLY A 88 9.18 -7.36 -4.67
C GLY A 88 8.13 -8.24 -3.99
N LEU A 89 8.49 -8.88 -2.90
CA LEU A 89 7.61 -9.75 -2.11
C LEU A 89 7.05 -8.99 -0.90
N SER A 90 5.80 -9.22 -0.53
CA SER A 90 5.25 -8.70 0.73
C SER A 90 4.65 -9.82 1.54
N VAL A 91 5.18 -10.03 2.74
CA VAL A 91 4.79 -11.13 3.63
C VAL A 91 3.60 -10.71 4.49
N ALA A 92 2.55 -11.53 4.44
CA ALA A 92 1.43 -11.49 5.38
C ALA A 92 1.65 -12.53 6.48
N PHE A 93 1.67 -12.12 7.75
CA PHE A 93 1.78 -13.02 8.89
C PHE A 93 0.40 -13.34 9.46
N ASP A 94 0.25 -14.50 10.08
CA ASP A 94 -0.99 -14.86 10.77
C ASP A 94 -1.21 -14.00 12.03
N LEU A 95 -2.35 -14.19 12.69
CA LEU A 95 -2.67 -13.41 13.89
C LEU A 95 -1.75 -13.74 15.08
N PRO A 96 -1.45 -15.01 15.40
CA PRO A 96 -0.46 -15.37 16.44
C PRO A 96 0.88 -14.65 16.28
N THR A 97 1.52 -14.75 15.11
CA THR A 97 2.79 -14.09 14.82
C THR A 97 2.66 -12.58 14.94
N GLN A 98 1.55 -11.97 14.51
CA GLN A 98 1.32 -10.53 14.67
C GLN A 98 1.17 -10.07 16.13
N LEU A 99 0.70 -10.95 17.00
CA LEU A 99 0.53 -10.70 18.44
C LEU A 99 1.75 -11.14 19.26
N GLY A 100 2.71 -11.83 18.66
CA GLY A 100 3.91 -12.35 19.33
C GLY A 100 3.64 -13.61 20.16
N TYR A 101 2.72 -14.47 19.72
CA TYR A 101 2.50 -15.79 20.29
C TYR A 101 3.07 -16.86 19.37
N ASP A 102 3.68 -17.88 19.97
CA ASP A 102 4.03 -19.12 19.29
C ASP A 102 2.74 -19.87 18.90
N SER A 103 2.84 -20.71 17.87
CA SER A 103 1.71 -21.48 17.35
C SER A 103 1.11 -22.48 18.35
N ASP A 104 1.85 -22.86 19.40
CA ASP A 104 1.39 -23.75 20.47
C ASP A 104 0.78 -23.01 21.69
N ASP A 105 0.77 -21.67 21.71
CA ASP A 105 0.09 -20.89 22.75
C ASP A 105 -1.43 -21.21 22.69
N PRO A 106 -2.10 -21.46 23.83
CA PRO A 106 -3.54 -21.72 23.86
C PRO A 106 -4.40 -20.63 23.20
N ARG A 107 -3.91 -19.39 23.08
CA ARG A 107 -4.59 -18.27 22.41
C ARG A 107 -4.44 -18.30 20.89
N SER A 108 -3.49 -19.07 20.36
CA SER A 108 -3.22 -19.22 18.93
C SER A 108 -4.17 -20.21 18.25
N VAL A 109 -4.85 -21.06 19.02
CA VAL A 109 -5.73 -22.13 18.53
C VAL A 109 -6.77 -21.59 17.54
N GLY A 110 -6.74 -22.10 16.30
CA GLY A 110 -7.68 -21.75 15.24
C GLY A 110 -7.29 -20.54 14.39
N GLU A 111 -6.19 -19.87 14.72
CA GLU A 111 -5.67 -18.70 14.00
C GLU A 111 -4.31 -18.94 13.32
N VAL A 112 -3.59 -20.00 13.71
CA VAL A 112 -2.31 -20.41 13.11
C VAL A 112 -2.46 -20.63 11.60
N GLY A 113 -1.69 -19.89 10.80
CA GLY A 113 -1.67 -19.97 9.34
C GLY A 113 -2.95 -19.49 8.64
N ARG A 114 -3.94 -18.95 9.38
CA ARG A 114 -5.29 -18.68 8.83
C ARG A 114 -5.36 -17.43 7.96
N THR A 115 -4.64 -16.39 8.34
CA THR A 115 -4.68 -15.06 7.69
C THR A 115 -3.35 -14.65 7.09
N GLY A 116 -2.32 -15.48 7.28
CA GLY A 116 -0.95 -15.25 6.83
C GLY A 116 -0.10 -16.49 7.10
N VAL A 117 1.20 -16.38 6.87
CA VAL A 117 2.15 -17.41 7.26
C VAL A 117 2.38 -17.41 8.77
N ALA A 118 2.44 -18.59 9.39
CA ALA A 118 2.87 -18.75 10.77
C ALA A 118 4.41 -18.73 10.84
N ILE A 119 4.97 -17.90 11.72
CA ILE A 119 6.40 -17.82 12.01
C ILE A 119 6.59 -17.83 13.52
N ASP A 120 7.18 -18.91 14.04
CA ASP A 120 7.51 -19.06 15.45
C ASP A 120 9.03 -18.91 15.68
N SER A 121 9.83 -19.20 14.65
CA SER A 121 11.28 -19.29 14.75
C SER A 121 12.00 -18.88 13.47
N ILE A 122 13.32 -18.77 13.57
CA ILE A 122 14.19 -18.54 12.40
C ILE A 122 14.08 -19.67 11.37
N ALA A 123 13.78 -20.90 11.78
CA ALA A 123 13.65 -22.03 10.87
C ALA A 123 12.46 -21.84 9.91
N ASP A 124 11.37 -21.22 10.37
CA ASP A 124 10.22 -20.92 9.52
C ASP A 124 10.56 -19.81 8.51
N MET A 125 11.38 -18.83 8.90
CA MET A 125 11.89 -17.80 8.00
C MET A 125 12.85 -18.36 6.95
N GLU A 126 13.69 -19.32 7.33
CA GLU A 126 14.57 -20.05 6.40
C GLU A 126 13.74 -20.82 5.36
N LEU A 127 12.67 -21.50 5.78
CA LEU A 127 11.74 -22.19 4.88
C LEU A 127 10.98 -21.22 3.98
N LEU A 128 10.50 -20.11 4.55
CA LEU A 128 9.76 -19.08 3.84
C LEU A 128 10.56 -18.49 2.68
N PHE A 129 11.86 -18.29 2.87
CA PHE A 129 12.75 -17.67 1.88
C PHE A 129 13.70 -18.64 1.19
N ASP A 130 13.55 -19.94 1.40
CA ASP A 130 14.37 -20.95 0.73
C ASP A 130 14.39 -20.71 -0.79
N GLY A 131 15.58 -20.70 -1.39
CA GLY A 131 15.78 -20.46 -2.82
C GLY A 131 15.35 -19.09 -3.37
N ILE A 132 14.96 -18.13 -2.53
CA ILE A 132 14.65 -16.76 -2.95
C ILE A 132 15.93 -15.91 -2.94
N PRO A 133 16.31 -15.24 -4.05
CA PRO A 133 17.50 -14.40 -4.10
C PRO A 133 17.25 -13.06 -3.38
N LEU A 134 17.39 -13.04 -2.05
CA LEU A 134 17.12 -11.87 -1.20
C LEU A 134 17.96 -10.63 -1.52
N GLY A 135 19.11 -10.79 -2.19
CA GLY A 135 19.93 -9.68 -2.68
C GLY A 135 19.35 -8.95 -3.90
N GLU A 136 18.41 -9.58 -4.61
CA GLU A 136 17.78 -9.06 -5.82
C GLU A 136 16.29 -8.73 -5.61
N ALA A 137 15.60 -9.55 -4.81
CA ALA A 137 14.20 -9.36 -4.46
C ALA A 137 14.06 -8.47 -3.22
N SER A 138 13.41 -7.31 -3.37
CA SER A 138 13.05 -6.50 -2.21
C SER A 138 11.93 -7.19 -1.43
N THR A 139 12.12 -7.40 -0.12
CA THR A 139 11.10 -7.92 0.78
C THR A 139 10.47 -6.81 1.61
N SER A 140 9.17 -6.93 1.85
CA SER A 140 8.40 -6.10 2.78
C SER A 140 7.67 -7.04 3.72
N MET A 141 7.56 -6.66 4.99
CA MET A 141 6.95 -7.49 6.02
C MET A 141 5.88 -6.66 6.71
N THR A 142 4.62 -7.08 6.63
CA THR A 142 3.50 -6.38 7.28
C THR A 142 3.42 -6.86 8.72
N ILE A 143 4.28 -6.30 9.57
CA ILE A 143 4.38 -6.62 10.98
C ILE A 143 4.59 -5.36 11.82
N ASN A 144 4.16 -5.40 13.08
CA ASN A 144 4.17 -4.24 13.98
C ASN A 144 4.87 -4.57 15.30
N ALA A 145 4.12 -4.94 16.34
CA ALA A 145 4.64 -5.10 17.71
C ALA A 145 5.83 -6.08 17.83
N PRO A 146 5.83 -7.27 17.18
CA PRO A 146 6.94 -8.21 17.26
C PRO A 146 7.99 -8.01 16.15
N ALA A 147 7.99 -6.88 15.44
CA ALA A 147 8.88 -6.65 14.29
C ALA A 147 10.38 -6.83 14.60
N SER A 148 10.82 -6.56 15.84
CA SER A 148 12.23 -6.72 16.24
C SER A 148 12.62 -8.13 16.68
N LEU A 149 11.64 -9.04 16.79
CA LEU A 149 11.83 -10.41 17.28
C LEU A 149 11.84 -11.44 16.14
N LEU A 150 11.29 -11.06 14.97
CA LEU A 150 11.30 -11.86 13.74
C LEU A 150 12.64 -11.80 13.00
#